data_AF-A0A220UHH5-F1
#
_entry.id   AF-A0A220UHH5-F1
#
_cell.length_a   1.000
_cell.length_b   1.000
_cell.length_c   1.000
_cell.angle_alpha   90.00
_cell.angle_beta   90.00
_cell.angle_gamma   90.00
#
_symmetry.space_group_name_H-M   'P 1'
#
loop_
_entity.id
_entity.type
_entity.pdbx_description
1 polymer ?
#
loop_
_entity_poly.entity_id
_entity_poly.type
_entity_poly.pdbx_seq_one_letter_code
_entity_poly.pdbx_strand_id
1 'polypeptide(L)'
;MMTEDATPAPGDTDFTYLTEVEQHYLNELGEAVADHEVRLERLEEKEKEPTVPRDWIARHQSVQAWNELADWVDWLNANYSMPHARRVQECWPAHPGLVHVLAGLRSAWRASVLSDEQSKEQGNAMAAFHDYHLFPFFQRLEDTKLFKCSNGHRADDEHAATDRDLFPEGLEVASVDGQDPDAPEIEPLPADESSGAIEDDDTWGEDEA
;
A
#
# COMPACT_ATOMS: atom_id res chain seq x y z
N MET A 1 -34.51 68.28 28.92
CA MET A 1 -34.24 67.42 30.10
C MET A 1 -34.62 66.02 29.65
N MET A 2 -33.66 65.18 29.20
CA MET A 2 -32.70 64.43 30.04
C MET A 2 -33.51 63.60 31.04
N THR A 3 -33.63 62.28 31.00
CA THR A 3 -32.73 61.23 30.50
C THR A 3 -33.51 59.93 30.29
N GLU A 4 -33.16 59.23 29.22
CA GLU A 4 -33.25 57.78 29.09
C GLU A 4 -32.42 57.13 30.21
N ASP A 5 -32.96 56.13 30.90
CA ASP A 5 -32.13 55.07 31.51
C ASP A 5 -32.98 53.82 31.76
N ALA A 6 -33.15 53.02 30.71
CA ALA A 6 -33.58 51.64 30.86
C ALA A 6 -32.32 50.81 31.16
N THR A 7 -32.00 50.66 32.44
CA THR A 7 -30.95 49.75 32.90
C THR A 7 -31.33 48.32 32.50
N PRO A 8 -30.56 47.62 31.63
CA PRO A 8 -30.80 46.21 31.38
C PRO A 8 -30.44 45.42 32.65
N ALA A 9 -31.35 44.56 33.10
CA ALA A 9 -31.15 43.73 34.28
C ALA A 9 -29.87 42.87 34.13
N PRO A 10 -29.06 42.75 35.19
CA PRO A 10 -27.79 42.05 35.11
C PRO A 10 -28.03 40.55 34.94
N GLY A 11 -27.56 40.03 33.80
CA GLY A 11 -26.99 38.69 33.70
C GLY A 11 -27.95 37.53 33.90
N ASP A 12 -28.88 37.34 32.97
CA ASP A 12 -29.44 36.01 32.70
C ASP A 12 -28.53 35.30 31.68
N THR A 13 -27.24 35.21 32.01
CA THR A 13 -26.36 34.20 31.41
C THR A 13 -26.37 33.05 32.40
N ASP A 14 -27.34 32.16 32.25
CA ASP A 14 -27.42 30.88 32.96
C ASP A 14 -26.19 30.04 32.58
N PHE A 15 -25.07 30.31 33.24
CA PHE A 15 -23.85 29.53 33.12
C PHE A 15 -24.03 28.32 34.05
N THR A 16 -24.68 27.29 33.53
CA THR A 16 -24.86 26.03 34.24
C THR A 16 -23.47 25.41 34.48
N TYR A 17 -23.02 25.48 35.73
CA TYR A 17 -21.78 24.82 36.14
C TYR A 17 -21.96 23.32 36.03
N LEU A 18 -21.14 22.69 35.19
CA LEU A 18 -21.09 21.25 35.07
C LEU A 18 -20.72 20.62 36.41
N THR A 19 -21.38 19.51 36.72
CA THR A 19 -21.04 18.67 37.87
C THR A 19 -19.61 18.14 37.74
N GLU A 20 -18.99 17.76 38.86
CA GLU A 20 -17.64 17.15 38.85
C GLU A 20 -17.57 15.91 37.94
N VAL A 21 -18.67 15.16 37.87
CA VAL A 21 -18.80 13.98 37.00
C VAL A 21 -18.81 14.38 35.52
N GLU A 22 -19.59 15.41 35.15
CA GLU A 22 -19.61 15.90 33.77
C GLU A 22 -18.28 16.55 33.37
N GLN A 23 -17.62 17.27 34.27
CA GLN A 23 -16.28 17.81 34.03
C GLN A 23 -15.24 16.70 33.82
N HIS A 24 -15.32 15.62 34.61
CA HIS A 24 -14.46 14.46 34.43
C HIS A 24 -14.67 13.82 33.04
N TYR A 25 -15.91 13.62 32.61
CA TYR A 25 -16.19 13.09 31.26
C TYR A 25 -15.71 14.01 30.14
N LEU A 26 -15.88 15.33 30.27
CA LEU A 26 -15.35 16.26 29.27
C LEU A 26 -13.83 16.26 29.21
N ASN A 27 -13.16 16.09 30.35
CA ASN A 27 -11.71 15.96 30.39
C ASN A 27 -11.25 14.66 29.72
N GLU A 28 -11.87 13.52 30.01
CA GLU A 28 -11.57 12.24 29.35
C GLU A 28 -11.82 12.30 27.84
N LEU A 29 -12.92 12.94 27.41
CA LEU A 29 -13.19 13.15 25.99
C LEU A 29 -12.16 14.07 25.33
N GLY A 30 -11.73 15.13 26.03
CA GLY A 30 -10.67 16.02 25.55
C GLY A 30 -9.33 15.30 25.39
N GLU A 31 -8.98 14.43 26.34
CA GLU A 31 -7.79 13.58 26.25
C GLU A 31 -7.87 12.58 25.10
N ALA A 32 -9.04 11.96 24.90
CA ALA A 32 -9.25 11.03 23.78
C ALA A 32 -9.17 11.73 22.42
N VAL A 33 -9.77 12.92 22.27
CA VAL A 33 -9.67 13.71 21.03
C VAL A 33 -8.22 14.10 20.76
N ALA A 34 -7.48 14.55 21.77
CA ALA A 34 -6.06 14.88 21.63
C ALA A 34 -5.21 13.67 21.19
N ASP A 35 -5.46 12.47 21.73
CA ASP A 35 -4.78 11.24 21.28
C ASP A 35 -5.14 10.89 19.82
N HIS A 36 -6.41 11.07 19.45
CA HIS A 36 -6.86 10.86 18.08
C HIS A 36 -6.23 11.83 17.09
N GLU A 37 -6.11 13.12 17.43
CA GLU A 37 -5.44 14.13 16.61
C GLU A 37 -3.98 13.75 16.35
N VAL A 38 -3.23 13.40 17.40
CA VAL A 38 -1.84 12.93 17.27
C VAL A 38 -1.74 11.67 16.41
N ARG A 39 -2.72 10.76 16.52
CA ARG A 39 -2.78 9.57 15.68
C ARG A 39 -3.04 9.91 14.21
N LEU A 40 -3.92 10.87 13.94
CA LEU A 40 -4.23 11.34 12.59
C LEU A 40 -3.01 12.00 11.95
N GLU A 41 -2.34 12.91 12.66
CA GLU A 41 -1.10 13.55 12.16
C GLU A 41 -0.03 12.52 11.76
N ARG A 42 0.15 11.48 12.58
CA ARG A 42 1.08 10.38 12.26
C ARG A 42 0.67 9.60 11.01
N LEU A 43 -0.64 9.41 10.80
CA LEU A 43 -1.15 8.73 9.61
C LEU A 43 -1.00 9.61 8.37
N GLU A 44 -1.27 10.90 8.47
CA GLU A 44 -1.06 11.88 7.40
C GLU A 44 0.43 11.99 7.01
N GLU A 45 1.35 11.97 7.98
CA GLU A 45 2.79 11.91 7.72
C GLU A 45 3.19 10.61 7.02
N LYS A 46 2.56 9.49 7.37
CA LYS A 46 2.78 8.20 6.71
C LYS A 46 2.23 8.20 5.27
N GLU A 47 1.16 8.95 5.03
CA GLU A 47 0.51 9.10 3.72
C GLU A 47 1.28 10.04 2.77
N LYS A 48 2.19 10.88 3.29
CA LYS A 48 3.19 11.64 2.49
C LYS A 48 4.26 10.72 1.86
N GLU A 49 3.85 9.60 1.32
CA GLU A 49 4.69 8.67 0.58
C GLU A 49 5.17 9.32 -0.73
N PRO A 50 6.42 9.08 -1.17
CA PRO A 50 6.96 9.73 -2.36
C PRO A 50 6.10 9.46 -3.59
N THR A 51 5.87 10.52 -4.39
CA THR A 51 5.09 10.50 -5.64
C THR A 51 5.64 9.54 -6.71
N VAL A 52 6.86 9.03 -6.51
CA VAL A 52 7.51 8.07 -7.40
C VAL A 52 7.81 6.78 -6.64
N PRO A 53 7.33 5.61 -7.12
CA PRO A 53 7.69 4.32 -6.57
C PRO A 53 9.22 4.15 -6.55
N ARG A 54 9.76 3.83 -5.37
CA ARG A 54 11.19 3.53 -5.20
C ARG A 54 11.40 2.03 -5.10
N ASP A 55 12.44 1.55 -5.77
CA ASP A 55 12.84 0.15 -5.68
C ASP A 55 13.25 -0.23 -4.25
N TRP A 56 13.23 -1.52 -3.93
CA TRP A 56 13.51 -2.01 -2.57
C TRP A 56 14.93 -1.66 -2.09
N ILE A 57 15.93 -1.73 -2.97
CA ILE A 57 17.34 -1.50 -2.64
C ILE A 57 17.54 -0.03 -2.26
N ALA A 58 16.97 0.90 -3.04
CA ALA A 58 17.01 2.32 -2.80
C ALA A 58 16.32 2.71 -1.48
N ARG A 59 15.24 2.02 -1.11
CA ARG A 59 14.51 2.24 0.15
C ARG A 59 15.20 1.64 1.38
N HIS A 60 15.97 0.58 1.21
CA HIS A 60 16.53 -0.22 2.32
C HIS A 60 18.06 -0.26 2.27
N GLN A 61 18.69 0.90 2.52
CA GLN A 61 20.16 1.04 2.57
C GLN A 61 20.78 0.60 3.91
N SER A 62 19.96 0.27 4.91
CA SER A 62 20.44 -0.17 6.22
C SER A 62 20.80 -1.65 6.22
N VAL A 63 21.89 -2.01 6.90
CA VAL A 63 22.32 -3.41 7.08
C VAL A 63 21.22 -4.26 7.74
N GLN A 64 20.42 -3.67 8.62
CA GLN A 64 19.33 -4.36 9.29
C GLN A 64 18.29 -4.92 8.31
N ALA A 65 17.84 -4.13 7.32
CA ALA A 65 16.83 -4.58 6.37
C ALA A 65 17.34 -5.72 5.48
N TRP A 66 18.63 -5.70 5.14
CA TRP A 66 19.29 -6.78 4.40
C TRP A 66 19.43 -8.04 5.24
N ASN A 67 19.79 -7.93 6.52
CA ASN A 67 19.85 -9.06 7.44
C ASN A 67 18.47 -9.70 7.62
N GLU A 68 17.42 -8.90 7.81
CA GLU A 68 16.05 -9.42 7.92
C GLU A 68 15.57 -10.15 6.66
N LEU A 69 16.03 -9.71 5.48
CA LEU A 69 15.75 -10.40 4.23
C LEU A 69 16.57 -11.69 4.15
N ALA A 70 17.85 -11.67 4.53
CA ALA A 70 18.72 -12.84 4.57
C ALA A 70 18.18 -13.92 5.51
N ASP A 71 17.81 -13.56 6.74
CA ASP A 71 17.21 -14.46 7.72
C ASP A 71 15.94 -15.12 7.18
N TRP A 72 15.13 -14.35 6.45
CA TRP A 72 13.94 -14.89 5.81
C TRP A 72 14.25 -15.80 4.62
N VAL A 73 15.27 -15.51 3.81
CA VAL A 73 15.72 -16.38 2.72
C VAL A 73 16.29 -17.69 3.28
N ASP A 74 17.02 -17.63 4.38
CA ASP A 74 17.54 -18.83 5.07
C ASP A 74 16.40 -19.66 5.63
N TRP A 75 15.40 -19.02 6.24
CA TRP A 75 14.16 -19.69 6.65
C TRP A 75 13.42 -20.30 5.44
N LEU A 76 13.31 -19.57 4.33
CA LEU A 76 12.65 -20.04 3.11
C LEU A 76 13.33 -21.30 2.58
N ASN A 77 14.66 -21.26 2.45
CA ASN A 77 15.45 -22.42 2.08
C ASN A 77 15.24 -23.56 3.08
N ALA A 78 15.32 -23.32 4.40
CA ALA A 78 15.16 -24.39 5.39
C ALA A 78 13.78 -25.07 5.36
N ASN A 79 12.71 -24.32 5.09
CA ASN A 79 11.32 -24.83 5.17
C ASN A 79 10.79 -25.35 3.83
N TYR A 80 11.31 -24.84 2.70
CA TYR A 80 10.85 -25.21 1.36
C TYR A 80 11.90 -25.90 0.50
N SER A 81 13.04 -26.31 1.09
CA SER A 81 14.05 -27.13 0.42
C SER A 81 13.47 -28.47 -0.05
N MET A 82 13.01 -28.49 -1.29
CA MET A 82 12.74 -29.70 -2.05
C MET A 82 14.02 -30.06 -2.85
N PRO A 83 14.29 -31.34 -3.14
CA PRO A 83 15.63 -31.93 -3.19
C PRO A 83 16.66 -31.13 -4.01
N HIS A 84 17.66 -30.56 -3.32
CA HIS A 84 18.94 -29.96 -3.76
C HIS A 84 18.98 -28.94 -4.93
N ALA A 85 18.02 -28.94 -5.86
CA ALA A 85 17.98 -28.08 -7.04
C ALA A 85 17.15 -26.80 -6.84
N ARG A 86 16.23 -26.78 -5.86
CA ARG A 86 15.28 -25.66 -5.63
C ARG A 86 15.65 -24.86 -4.39
N ARG A 87 16.85 -24.28 -4.40
CA ARG A 87 17.31 -23.39 -3.32
C ARG A 87 17.86 -22.09 -3.86
N VAL A 88 17.60 -21.02 -3.13
CA VAL A 88 18.22 -19.72 -3.39
C VAL A 88 19.71 -19.81 -3.06
N GLN A 89 20.57 -19.40 -3.98
CA GLN A 89 22.03 -19.46 -3.79
C GLN A 89 22.51 -18.33 -2.88
N GLU A 90 23.60 -18.56 -2.14
CA GLU A 90 24.20 -17.60 -1.19
C GLU A 90 24.61 -16.27 -1.83
N CYS A 91 24.85 -16.24 -3.14
CA CYS A 91 25.23 -15.03 -3.86
C CYS A 91 24.03 -14.14 -4.22
N TRP A 92 22.79 -14.49 -3.84
CA TRP A 92 21.60 -13.70 -4.14
C TRP A 92 21.71 -12.19 -3.83
N PRO A 93 22.43 -11.72 -2.78
CA PRO A 93 22.54 -10.29 -2.51
C PRO A 93 23.28 -9.52 -3.61
N ALA A 94 24.10 -10.21 -4.41
CA ALA A 94 24.85 -9.62 -5.51
C ALA A 94 24.03 -9.48 -6.82
N HIS A 95 22.77 -9.92 -6.83
CA HIS A 95 21.88 -9.90 -7.99
C HIS A 95 20.67 -8.99 -7.73
N PRO A 96 20.71 -7.71 -8.13
CA PRO A 96 19.65 -6.74 -7.83
C PRO A 96 18.25 -7.22 -8.23
N GLY A 97 18.13 -7.86 -9.40
CA GLY A 97 16.85 -8.43 -9.86
C GLY A 97 16.31 -9.51 -8.92
N LEU A 98 17.18 -10.41 -8.43
CA LEU A 98 16.79 -11.45 -7.48
C LEU A 98 16.45 -10.86 -6.10
N VAL A 99 17.17 -9.82 -5.65
CA VAL A 99 16.83 -9.09 -4.42
C VAL A 99 15.39 -8.56 -4.48
N HIS A 100 14.99 -7.94 -5.59
CA HIS A 100 13.63 -7.42 -5.75
C HIS A 100 12.57 -8.53 -5.75
N VAL A 101 12.84 -9.65 -6.44
CA VAL A 101 11.94 -10.81 -6.45
C VAL A 101 11.78 -11.39 -5.04
N LEU A 102 12.88 -11.58 -4.30
CA LEU A 102 12.85 -12.11 -2.93
C LEU A 102 12.16 -11.16 -1.96
N ALA A 103 12.41 -9.85 -2.07
CA ALA A 103 11.75 -8.85 -1.25
C ALA A 103 10.23 -8.81 -1.50
N GLY A 104 9.82 -8.91 -2.78
CA GLY A 104 8.41 -9.04 -3.16
C GLY A 104 7.78 -10.32 -2.62
N LEU A 105 8.47 -11.46 -2.77
CA LEU A 105 8.01 -12.75 -2.29
C LEU A 105 7.85 -12.77 -0.76
N ARG A 106 8.80 -12.19 -0.02
CA ARG A 106 8.70 -12.00 1.45
C ARG A 106 7.51 -11.15 1.82
N SER A 107 7.24 -10.08 1.06
CA SER A 107 6.12 -9.19 1.33
C SER A 107 4.78 -9.90 1.12
N ALA A 108 4.64 -10.68 0.04
CA ALA A 108 3.48 -11.52 -0.22
C ALA A 108 3.30 -12.58 0.88
N TRP A 109 4.38 -13.25 1.28
CA TRP A 109 4.35 -14.22 2.38
C TRP A 109 3.84 -13.59 3.70
N ARG A 110 4.41 -12.44 4.09
CA ARG A 110 3.99 -11.73 5.32
C ARG A 110 2.51 -11.34 5.26
N ALA A 111 2.04 -10.84 4.12
CA ALA A 111 0.64 -10.47 3.95
C ALA A 111 -0.28 -11.71 4.08
N SER A 112 0.09 -12.83 3.46
CA SER A 112 -0.67 -14.07 3.54
C SER A 112 -0.70 -14.66 4.95
N VAL A 113 0.44 -14.70 5.66
CA VAL A 113 0.49 -15.19 7.06
C VAL A 113 -0.40 -14.33 7.95
N LEU A 114 -0.26 -13.01 7.87
CA LEU A 114 -1.06 -12.09 8.69
C LEU A 114 -2.56 -12.18 8.37
N SER A 115 -2.91 -12.37 7.09
CA SER A 115 -4.30 -12.56 6.66
C SER A 115 -4.89 -13.84 7.26
N ASP A 116 -4.15 -14.95 7.23
CA ASP A 116 -4.63 -16.21 7.81
C ASP A 116 -4.69 -16.17 9.34
N GLU A 117 -3.73 -15.50 10.01
CA GLU A 117 -3.75 -15.30 11.47
C GLU A 117 -4.94 -14.45 11.94
N GLN A 118 -5.36 -13.47 11.13
CA GLN A 118 -6.48 -12.57 11.45
C GLN A 118 -7.84 -13.13 11.01
N SER A 119 -7.85 -14.18 10.18
CA SER A 119 -9.07 -14.81 9.74
C SER A 119 -9.81 -15.47 10.90
N LYS A 120 -11.10 -15.16 11.05
CA LYS A 120 -11.99 -15.82 12.02
C LYS A 120 -12.49 -17.18 11.53
N GLU A 121 -12.35 -17.44 10.23
CA GLU A 121 -12.71 -18.69 9.54
C GLU A 121 -11.46 -19.38 8.99
N GLN A 122 -11.61 -20.48 8.24
CA GLN A 122 -10.49 -21.12 7.53
C GLN A 122 -9.95 -20.19 6.44
N GLY A 123 -8.85 -19.49 6.74
CA GLY A 123 -8.12 -18.67 5.77
C GLY A 123 -7.45 -19.53 4.68
N ASN A 124 -7.45 -19.04 3.45
CA ASN A 124 -6.81 -19.67 2.30
C ASN A 124 -5.64 -18.83 1.73
N ALA A 125 -5.24 -17.76 2.41
CA ALA A 125 -4.25 -16.82 1.87
C ALA A 125 -2.86 -17.45 1.79
N MET A 126 -2.51 -18.32 2.74
CA MET A 126 -1.28 -19.09 2.65
C MET A 126 -1.35 -20.15 1.55
N ALA A 127 -2.48 -20.84 1.36
CA ALA A 127 -2.62 -21.78 0.24
C ALA A 127 -2.42 -21.06 -1.10
N ALA A 128 -3.08 -19.91 -1.29
CA ALA A 128 -2.92 -19.05 -2.46
C ALA A 128 -1.47 -18.56 -2.64
N PHE A 129 -0.76 -18.21 -1.56
CA PHE A 129 0.66 -17.83 -1.65
C PHE A 129 1.52 -18.95 -2.24
N HIS A 130 1.30 -20.19 -1.81
CA HIS A 130 2.07 -21.32 -2.33
C HIS A 130 1.85 -21.50 -3.84
N ASP A 131 0.59 -21.46 -4.27
CA ASP A 131 0.19 -21.74 -5.65
C ASP A 131 0.57 -20.61 -6.61
N TYR A 132 0.34 -19.34 -6.23
CA TYR A 132 0.54 -18.20 -7.13
C TYR A 132 1.93 -17.59 -7.07
N HIS A 133 2.64 -17.73 -5.95
CA HIS A 133 3.92 -17.04 -5.76
C HIS A 133 5.08 -18.00 -5.56
N LEU A 134 4.98 -18.91 -4.59
CA LEU A 134 6.11 -19.71 -4.16
C LEU A 134 6.53 -20.77 -5.19
N PHE A 135 5.61 -21.64 -5.62
CA PHE A 135 5.95 -22.70 -6.57
C PHE A 135 6.35 -22.14 -7.95
N PRO A 136 5.68 -21.12 -8.51
CA PRO A 136 6.14 -20.46 -9.73
C PRO A 136 7.53 -19.83 -9.58
N PHE A 137 7.87 -19.28 -8.40
CA PHE A 137 9.22 -18.78 -8.13
C PHE A 137 10.27 -19.91 -8.24
N PHE A 138 10.06 -21.04 -7.56
CA PHE A 138 11.00 -22.15 -7.62
C PHE A 138 11.13 -22.77 -9.01
N GLN A 139 10.04 -22.83 -9.79
CA GLN A 139 10.11 -23.27 -11.18
C GLN A 139 11.00 -22.36 -12.04
N ARG A 140 10.94 -21.04 -11.83
CA ARG A 140 11.80 -20.08 -12.54
C ARG A 140 13.24 -20.08 -12.04
N LEU A 141 13.46 -20.43 -10.77
CA LEU A 141 14.80 -20.51 -10.19
C LEU A 141 15.67 -21.59 -10.85
N GLU A 142 15.05 -22.65 -11.39
CA GLU A 142 15.73 -23.68 -12.18
C GLU A 142 16.15 -23.18 -13.57
N ASP A 143 15.58 -22.08 -14.07
CA ASP A 143 15.96 -21.53 -15.36
C ASP A 143 17.31 -20.83 -15.28
N THR A 144 18.35 -21.56 -15.72
CA THR A 144 19.73 -21.06 -15.80
C THR A 144 19.89 -19.82 -16.70
N LYS A 145 18.91 -19.47 -17.54
CA LYS A 145 18.90 -18.20 -18.28
C LYS A 145 18.59 -17.02 -17.37
N LEU A 146 17.74 -17.22 -16.36
CA LEU A 146 17.37 -16.20 -15.38
C LEU A 146 18.39 -16.16 -14.24
N PHE A 147 18.92 -17.31 -13.81
CA PHE A 147 19.84 -17.41 -12.68
C PHE A 147 21.06 -18.28 -13.02
N LYS A 148 22.18 -17.63 -13.36
CA LYS A 148 23.40 -18.30 -13.86
C LYS A 148 24.33 -18.85 -12.77
N CYS A 149 23.94 -18.78 -11.49
CA CYS A 149 24.84 -18.96 -10.35
C CYS A 149 24.96 -20.38 -9.80
N SER A 150 24.46 -21.37 -10.54
CA SER A 150 24.38 -22.78 -10.09
C SER A 150 25.72 -23.46 -9.79
N ASN A 151 26.83 -22.96 -10.34
CA ASN A 151 28.19 -23.51 -10.12
C ASN A 151 29.20 -22.42 -9.71
N GLY A 152 28.73 -21.38 -9.03
CA GLY A 152 29.54 -20.24 -8.62
C GLY A 152 28.96 -18.92 -9.11
N HIS A 153 29.22 -17.85 -8.36
CA HIS A 153 28.72 -16.52 -8.69
C HIS A 153 29.22 -16.07 -10.07
N ARG A 154 28.29 -15.57 -10.87
CA ARG A 154 28.56 -14.91 -12.16
C ARG A 154 27.88 -13.56 -12.10
N ALA A 155 28.57 -12.50 -12.53
CA ALA A 155 27.94 -11.18 -12.62
C ALA A 155 26.76 -11.20 -13.58
N ASP A 156 25.78 -10.34 -13.34
CA ASP A 156 24.67 -10.13 -14.26
C ASP A 156 25.18 -9.53 -15.57
N ASP A 157 24.57 -9.90 -16.69
CA ASP A 157 24.90 -9.31 -17.98
C ASP A 157 24.51 -7.82 -17.99
N GLU A 158 25.31 -6.97 -18.63
CA GLU A 158 24.92 -5.59 -18.86
C GLU A 158 23.77 -5.54 -19.88
N HIS A 159 22.71 -4.83 -19.53
CA HIS A 159 21.55 -4.67 -20.40
C HIS A 159 21.63 -3.31 -21.08
N ALA A 160 21.41 -3.27 -22.39
CA ALA A 160 21.28 -2.02 -23.12
C ALA A 160 20.07 -1.23 -22.57
N ALA A 161 20.25 0.07 -22.37
CA ALA A 161 19.14 0.94 -22.03
C ALA A 161 18.06 0.88 -23.13
N THR A 162 16.80 1.06 -22.74
CA THR A 162 15.71 1.17 -23.70
C THR A 162 16.02 2.28 -24.69
N ASP A 163 16.04 1.93 -25.98
CA ASP A 163 16.18 2.89 -27.06
C ASP A 163 14.93 3.75 -27.15
N ARG A 164 15.04 5.01 -26.70
CA ARG A 164 13.93 5.97 -26.68
C ARG A 164 13.62 6.54 -28.06
N ASP A 165 14.52 6.38 -29.03
CA ASP A 165 14.31 6.85 -30.40
C ASP A 165 13.33 5.95 -31.18
N LEU A 166 13.07 4.74 -30.67
CA LEU A 166 12.07 3.81 -31.22
C LEU A 166 10.66 4.03 -30.66
N PHE A 167 10.45 5.08 -29.87
CA PHE A 167 9.12 5.41 -29.37
C PHE A 167 8.21 5.89 -30.52
N PRO A 168 6.91 5.55 -30.49
CA PRO A 168 5.97 6.05 -31.49
C PRO A 168 5.99 7.58 -31.59
N GLU A 169 5.94 8.10 -32.82
CA GLU A 169 5.80 9.53 -33.06
C GLU A 169 4.48 10.05 -32.47
N GLY A 170 4.51 11.22 -31.83
CA GLY A 170 3.33 11.87 -31.25
C GLY A 170 3.03 11.53 -29.78
N LEU A 171 3.95 10.87 -29.06
CA LEU A 171 3.85 10.78 -27.60
C LEU A 171 4.12 12.16 -26.98
N GLU A 172 3.06 12.81 -26.50
CA GLU A 172 3.18 14.05 -25.73
C GLU A 172 3.82 13.74 -24.36
N VAL A 173 4.85 14.50 -24.01
CA VAL A 173 5.37 14.51 -22.65
C VAL A 173 4.33 15.20 -21.76
N ALA A 174 3.60 14.42 -20.96
CA ALA A 174 2.79 14.97 -19.90
C ALA A 174 3.72 15.75 -18.94
N SER A 175 3.59 17.06 -18.92
CA SER A 175 4.29 17.93 -17.98
C SER A 175 3.82 17.54 -16.58
N VAL A 176 4.71 16.97 -15.77
CA VAL A 176 4.47 16.81 -14.32
C VAL A 176 4.81 18.13 -13.64
N ASP A 177 4.06 19.17 -13.96
CA ASP A 177 4.08 20.46 -13.25
C ASP A 177 2.69 20.67 -12.63
N GLY A 178 2.50 20.05 -11.48
CA GLY A 178 1.41 20.40 -10.58
C GLY A 178 1.74 21.68 -9.82
N GLN A 179 1.74 22.82 -10.52
CA GLN A 179 1.35 24.12 -9.93
C GLN A 179 1.09 25.12 -11.06
N ASP A 180 -0.15 25.18 -11.57
CA ASP A 180 -0.65 26.39 -12.26
C ASP A 180 -1.75 27.02 -11.39
N PRO A 181 -1.50 28.17 -10.74
CA PRO A 181 -2.44 28.82 -9.82
C PRO A 181 -3.62 29.52 -10.50
N ASP A 182 -3.81 29.37 -11.83
CA ASP A 182 -4.84 30.10 -12.59
C ASP A 182 -5.71 29.17 -13.47
N ALA A 183 -5.88 27.90 -13.08
CA ALA A 183 -6.82 27.00 -13.74
C ALA A 183 -8.26 27.54 -13.59
N PRO A 184 -9.02 27.75 -14.68
CA PRO A 184 -10.38 28.27 -14.60
C PRO A 184 -11.29 27.30 -13.84
N GLU A 185 -12.05 27.85 -12.90
CA GLU A 185 -13.05 27.16 -12.10
C GLU A 185 -14.00 26.38 -13.01
N ILE A 186 -13.98 25.05 -12.89
CA ILE A 186 -14.89 24.18 -13.65
C ILE A 186 -16.28 24.35 -13.05
N GLU A 187 -17.17 25.05 -13.76
CA GLU A 187 -18.58 25.10 -13.38
C GLU A 187 -19.16 23.68 -13.31
N PRO A 188 -19.91 23.33 -12.25
CA PRO A 188 -20.51 22.01 -12.13
C PRO A 188 -21.54 21.81 -13.25
N LEU A 189 -21.46 20.65 -13.90
CA LEU A 189 -22.39 20.23 -14.95
C LEU A 189 -23.85 20.27 -14.45
N PRO A 190 -24.80 20.76 -15.27
CA PRO A 190 -26.21 20.80 -14.89
C PRO A 190 -26.76 19.37 -14.78
N ALA A 191 -27.63 19.16 -13.78
CA ALA A 191 -28.36 17.92 -13.61
C ALA A 191 -29.32 17.71 -14.79
N ASP A 192 -29.04 16.71 -15.63
CA ASP A 192 -30.00 16.25 -16.63
C ASP A 192 -30.86 15.14 -16.02
N GLU A 193 -32.13 15.48 -15.78
CA GLU A 193 -33.21 14.56 -15.54
C GLU A 193 -33.66 13.96 -16.89
N SER A 194 -33.19 12.76 -17.22
CA SER A 194 -33.83 11.98 -18.28
C SER A 194 -33.74 10.48 -17.98
N SER A 195 -34.90 9.96 -17.58
CA SER A 195 -35.20 8.55 -17.45
C SER A 195 -35.24 7.87 -18.82
N GLY A 196 -34.54 6.74 -18.96
CA GLY A 196 -34.64 5.84 -20.12
C GLY A 196 -34.45 4.40 -19.68
N ALA A 197 -35.47 3.57 -19.93
CA ALA A 197 -35.67 2.23 -19.39
C ALA A 197 -34.51 1.24 -19.64
N ILE A 198 -34.19 0.46 -18.61
CA ILE A 198 -33.43 -0.80 -18.72
C ILE A 198 -34.44 -1.87 -19.11
N GLU A 199 -34.27 -2.47 -20.28
CA GLU A 199 -34.98 -3.69 -20.67
C GLU A 199 -34.21 -4.89 -20.09
N ASP A 200 -34.89 -5.67 -19.24
CA ASP A 200 -34.38 -6.90 -18.63
C ASP A 200 -34.25 -8.00 -19.69
N ASP A 201 -33.03 -8.49 -19.91
CA ASP A 201 -32.76 -9.72 -20.68
C ASP A 201 -32.25 -10.82 -19.73
N ASP A 202 -33.20 -11.56 -19.17
CA ASP A 202 -32.99 -12.80 -18.42
C ASP A 202 -32.99 -13.99 -19.38
N THR A 203 -31.82 -14.46 -19.84
CA THR A 203 -31.68 -15.83 -20.37
C THR A 203 -30.23 -16.35 -20.34
N TRP A 204 -29.78 -16.92 -19.23
CA TRP A 204 -28.65 -17.89 -19.24
C TRP A 204 -28.81 -18.93 -18.14
N GLY A 205 -29.28 -20.14 -18.49
CA GLY A 205 -29.17 -21.28 -17.59
C GLY A 205 -30.11 -22.46 -17.82
N GLU A 206 -30.15 -23.06 -19.00
CA GLU A 206 -30.59 -24.46 -19.17
C GLU A 206 -29.78 -25.10 -20.29
N ASP A 207 -28.97 -26.11 -19.93
CA ASP A 207 -28.69 -27.35 -20.69
C ASP A 207 -27.34 -27.93 -20.29
N GLU A 208 -27.34 -28.90 -19.36
CA GLU A 208 -26.49 -30.10 -19.40
C GLU A 208 -26.92 -31.08 -18.28
N ALA A 209 -27.72 -32.08 -18.67
CA ALA A 209 -27.95 -33.32 -17.93
C ALA A 209 -28.07 -34.50 -18.92
#